data_AF-A0A7G9W3N3-F1
#
_entry.id   AF-A0A7G9W3N3-F1
#
_cell.length_a   1.000
_cell.length_b   1.000
_cell.length_c   1.000
_cell.angle_alpha   90.00
_cell.angle_beta   90.00
_cell.angle_gamma   90.00
#
_symmetry.space_group_name_H-M   'P 1'
#
loop_
_entity.id
_entity.type
_entity.pdbx_description
1 polymer ?
#
loop_
_entity_poly.entity_id
_entity_poly.type
_entity_poly.pdbx_seq_one_letter_code
_entity_poly.pdbx_strand_id
1 'polypeptide(L)' 'MENEIICYCSSVSKGKILEAMANGAKSLQDIRDMTGACTLGKCKELSPTKRCCSCNIVKILNKNQ' A
#
# COMPACT_ATOMS: atom_id res chain seq x y z
N MET A 1 -4.98 13.92 2.68
CA MET A 1 -4.01 13.85 1.58
C MET A 1 -4.04 12.45 0.99
N GLU A 2 -4.63 12.29 -0.19
CA GLU A 2 -4.67 11.02 -0.93
C GLU A 2 -3.37 10.77 -1.73
N ASN A 3 -2.59 11.83 -1.95
CA ASN A 3 -1.31 11.80 -2.68
C ASN A 3 -0.14 11.26 -1.85
N GLU A 4 -0.34 10.91 -0.58
CA GLU A 4 0.71 10.35 0.28
C GLU A 4 1.17 9.00 -0.29
N ILE A 5 2.47 8.86 -0.60
CA ILE A 5 3.04 7.60 -1.08
C ILE A 5 3.17 6.63 0.09
N ILE A 6 2.50 5.47 -0.01
CA ILE A 6 2.57 4.41 0.98
C ILE A 6 3.60 3.36 0.58
N CYS A 7 3.61 2.94 -0.69
CA CYS A 7 4.64 2.06 -1.23
C CYS A 7 5.60 2.85 -2.13
N TYR A 8 6.80 3.13 -1.63
CA TYR A 8 7.86 3.78 -2.42
C TYR A 8 8.49 2.86 -3.47
N CYS A 9 8.33 1.54 -3.33
CA CYS A 9 8.90 0.61 -4.30
C CYS A 9 8.17 0.68 -5.64
N SER A 10 6.84 0.65 -5.60
CA SER A 10 5.97 0.67 -6.78
C SER A 10 5.17 1.97 -6.92
N SER A 11 5.60 3.04 -6.23
CA SER A 11 4.98 4.37 -6.27
C SER A 11 3.47 4.36 -6.04
N VAL A 12 3.01 3.58 -5.06
CA VAL A 12 1.58 3.46 -4.72
C VAL A 12 1.20 4.47 -3.65
N SER A 13 0.21 5.30 -3.94
CA SER A 13 -0.34 6.30 -3.02
C SER A 13 -1.45 5.72 -2.12
N LYS A 14 -1.77 6.45 -1.05
CA LYS A 14 -2.92 6.18 -0.18
C LYS A 14 -4.23 6.21 -0.97
N GLY A 15 -4.40 7.17 -1.88
CA GLY A 15 -5.56 7.26 -2.75
C GLY A 15 -5.76 5.99 -3.58
N LYS A 16 -4.68 5.43 -4.14
CA LYS A 16 -4.74 4.19 -4.90
C LYS A 16 -5.11 2.96 -4.05
N ILE A 17 -4.68 2.94 -2.78
CA ILE A 17 -5.11 1.92 -1.82
C ILE A 17 -6.60 2.07 -1.50
N LEU A 18 -7.07 3.30 -1.26
CA LEU A 18 -8.49 3.57 -0.98
C LEU A 18 -9.38 3.26 -2.18
N GLU A 19 -8.92 3.56 -3.40
CA GLU A 19 -9.59 3.17 -4.64
C GLU A 19 -9.68 1.65 -4.77
N ALA A 20 -8.60 0.91 -4.49
CA ALA A 20 -8.64 -0.56 -4.47
C ALA A 20 -9.65 -1.09 -3.44
N MET A 21 -9.74 -0.47 -2.26
CA MET A 21 -10.73 -0.82 -1.24
C MET A 21 -12.16 -0.52 -1.69
N ALA A 22 -12.40 0.62 -2.34
CA ALA A 22 -13.70 0.96 -2.93
C ALA A 22 -14.11 -0.04 -4.03
N ASN A 23 -13.13 -0.60 -4.74
CA ASN A 23 -13.31 -1.68 -5.72
C ASN A 23 -13.38 -3.08 -5.08
N GLY A 24 -13.41 -3.20 -3.75
CA GLY A 24 -13.65 -4.45 -3.03
C GLY A 24 -12.44 -5.12 -2.38
N ALA A 25 -11.26 -4.49 -2.37
CA ALA A 25 -10.11 -5.03 -1.65
C ALA A 25 -10.36 -5.11 -0.13
N LYS A 26 -10.23 -6.31 0.45
CA LYS A 26 -10.45 -6.57 1.89
C LYS A 26 -9.21 -7.09 2.60
N SER A 27 -8.18 -7.47 1.86
CA SER A 27 -6.96 -8.05 2.39
C SER A 27 -5.71 -7.37 1.84
N LEU A 28 -4.57 -7.60 2.51
CA LEU A 28 -3.27 -7.18 1.98
C LEU A 28 -2.97 -7.82 0.63
N GLN A 29 -3.49 -9.03 0.38
CA GLN A 29 -3.31 -9.73 -0.88
C GLN A 29 -4.07 -9.02 -2.00
N ASP A 30 -5.33 -8.64 -1.78
CA ASP A 30 -6.10 -7.87 -2.76
C ASP A 30 -5.41 -6.55 -3.11
N ILE A 31 -4.87 -5.84 -2.11
CA ILE A 31 -4.11 -4.61 -2.36
C ILE A 31 -2.86 -4.87 -3.21
N ARG A 32 -2.14 -5.99 -2.99
CA ARG A 32 -0.99 -6.35 -3.82
C ARG A 32 -1.41 -6.58 -5.26
N ASP A 33 -2.48 -7.34 -5.47
CA ASP A 33 -2.94 -7.75 -6.79
C ASP A 33 -3.53 -6.56 -7.58
N MET A 34 -4.22 -5.64 -6.90
CA MET A 34 -4.85 -4.48 -7.52
C MET A 34 -3.93 -3.27 -7.70
N THR A 35 -2.95 -3.06 -6.80
CA THR A 35 -2.11 -1.85 -6.82
C THR A 35 -0.65 -2.12 -7.15
N GLY A 36 -0.17 -3.36 -7.04
CA GLY A 36 1.24 -3.71 -7.14
C GLY A 36 2.08 -3.29 -5.93
N ALA A 37 1.47 -2.83 -4.84
CA ALA A 37 2.19 -2.58 -3.59
C ALA A 37 2.85 -3.86 -3.06
N CYS A 38 4.00 -3.74 -2.37
CA CYS A 38 4.74 -4.87 -1.77
C CYS A 38 5.30 -5.95 -2.74
N THR A 39 5.25 -5.77 -4.06
CA THR A 39 5.70 -6.80 -5.03
C THR A 39 7.20 -6.73 -5.36
N LEU A 40 7.79 -5.54 -5.38
CA LEU A 40 9.18 -5.34 -5.85
C LEU A 40 10.28 -5.59 -4.81
N GLY A 41 9.96 -5.63 -3.52
CA GLY A 41 10.93 -5.96 -2.46
C GLY A 41 12.06 -4.94 -2.19
N LYS A 42 12.14 -3.81 -2.92
CA LYS A 42 13.20 -2.79 -2.79
C LYS A 42 13.05 -1.84 -1.59
N CYS A 43 12.44 -2.31 -0.50
CA CYS A 43 12.05 -1.46 0.64
C CYS A 43 13.26 -0.89 1.39
N LYS A 44 14.40 -1.58 1.39
CA LYS A 44 15.63 -1.11 2.06
C LYS A 44 16.27 0.09 1.36
N GLU A 45 16.05 0.21 0.05
CA GLU A 45 16.65 1.25 -0.81
C GLU A 45 15.70 2.43 -1.01
N LEU A 46 14.42 2.14 -1.29
CA LEU A 46 13.46 3.16 -1.73
C LEU A 46 12.56 3.69 -0.61
N SER A 47 12.34 2.92 0.47
CA SER A 47 11.50 3.39 1.58
C SER A 47 12.30 4.34 2.48
N PRO A 48 11.76 5.52 2.85
CA PRO A 48 12.43 6.44 3.77
C PRO A 48 12.67 5.81 5.15
N THR A 49 11.83 4.84 5.54
CA THR A 49 11.95 4.11 6.80
C THR A 49 12.78 2.82 6.69
N LYS A 50 13.26 2.48 5.48
CA LYS A 50 13.93 1.21 5.15
C LYS A 50 13.12 -0.04 5.52
N ARG A 51 11.80 0.08 5.68
CA ARG A 51 10.87 -0.98 6.06
C ARG A 51 9.78 -1.14 5.00
N CYS A 52 9.21 -2.35 4.93
CA CYS A 52 8.12 -2.66 4.01
C CYS A 52 6.85 -1.90 4.38
N CYS A 53 6.14 -1.40 3.35
CA CYS A 53 4.88 -0.69 3.49
C CYS A 53 3.69 -1.56 3.94
N SER A 54 3.85 -2.89 4.02
CA SER A 54 2.79 -3.82 4.39
C SER A 54 2.12 -3.46 5.72
N CYS A 55 2.87 -3.03 6.72
CA CYS A 55 2.33 -2.62 8.01
C CYS A 55 1.44 -1.37 7.92
N ASN A 56 1.76 -0.43 7.02
CA ASN A 56 0.95 0.75 6.78
C ASN A 56 -0.34 0.39 6.03
N ILE A 57 -0.25 -0.50 5.05
CA ILE A 57 -1.42 -0.99 4.30
C ILE A 57 -2.40 -1.70 5.23
N VAL A 58 -1.92 -2.60 6.09
CA VAL A 58 -2.77 -3.30 7.08
C VAL A 58 -3.45 -2.31 8.03
N LYS A 59 -2.74 -1.26 8.48
CA LYS A 59 -3.36 -0.21 9.29
C LYS A 59 -4.44 0.56 8.55
N ILE A 60 -4.29 0.80 7.25
CA ILE A 60 -5.31 1.47 6.42
C ILE A 60 -6.53 0.56 6.28
N LEU A 61 -6.32 -0.73 5.99
CA LEU A 61 -7.39 -1.72 5.89
C LEU A 61 -8.21 -1.77 7.19
N ASN A 62 -7.56 -1.94 8.34
CA ASN A 62 -8.24 -2.06 9.64
C ASN A 62 -8.93 -0.77 10.11
N LYS A 63 -8.55 0.40 9.60
CA LYS A 63 -9.18 1.69 9.94
C LYS A 63 -10.44 1.99 9.14
N ASN A 64 -10.67 1.27 8.04
CA ASN A 64 -11.79 1.46 7.13
C ASN A 64 -12.67 0.20 7.04
N GLN A 65 -12.57 -0.66 8.05
CA GLN A 65 -13.48 -1.79 8.33
C GLN A 65 -14.27 -1.45 9.60
#